data_AF-A0A9D3MF53-F1
#
_entry.id   AF-A0A9D3MF53-F1
#
_cell.length_a   1.000
_cell.length_b   1.000
_cell.length_c   1.000
_cell.angle_alpha   90.00
_cell.angle_beta   90.00
_cell.angle_gamma   90.00
#
_symmetry.space_group_name_H-M   'P 1'
#
loop_
_entity.id
_entity.type
_entity.pdbx_description
1 polymer ?
#
loop_
_entity_poly.entity_id
_entity_poly.type
_entity_poly.pdbx_seq_one_letter_code
_entity_poly.pdbx_strand_id
1 'polypeptide(L)'
;MRAFAQYRWNGEDFLSFSLSRLQWEASAGSAVPITRKWNRDRDITMETKKYIEHTCMIHLLDSLSFEAKESQKTVQPTAAVFTKRSLNPGKVILTCLVSGFHCSNTTVEVYQDDDIITEEDGLLSSGIRPNGDGTCQLRKSLDISNSTEASYSCEVLFGSLKQLVKWDGKIWDRAEPKQDYDMRHHYWFLMASLVLVIALSLVFLIWILRRRLCTQANQRTKDSISAGI
;
A
#
# COMPACT_ATOMS: atom_id res chain seq x y z
N MET A 1 -9.29 -33.91 9.71
CA MET A 1 -10.13 -32.78 9.27
C MET A 1 -11.05 -32.40 10.41
N ARG A 2 -11.16 -31.11 10.75
CA ARG A 2 -12.01 -30.60 11.83
C ARG A 2 -13.12 -29.76 11.20
N ALA A 3 -14.36 -30.02 11.56
CA ALA A 3 -15.50 -29.28 11.05
C ALA A 3 -16.27 -28.61 12.20
N PHE A 4 -16.80 -27.43 11.93
CA PHE A 4 -17.57 -26.63 12.90
C PHE A 4 -18.54 -25.73 12.15
N ALA A 5 -19.65 -25.41 12.80
CA ALA A 5 -20.54 -24.32 12.39
C ALA A 5 -20.78 -23.43 13.61
N GLN A 6 -20.48 -22.15 13.47
CA GLN A 6 -20.48 -21.19 14.57
C GLN A 6 -21.01 -19.85 14.07
N TYR A 7 -21.77 -19.19 14.93
CA TYR A 7 -22.21 -17.82 14.72
C TYR A 7 -21.56 -16.95 15.76
N ARG A 8 -21.09 -15.78 15.31
CA ARG A 8 -20.55 -14.72 16.17
C ARG A 8 -21.42 -13.48 16.04
N TRP A 9 -21.65 -12.80 17.14
CA TRP A 9 -22.40 -11.55 17.19
C TRP A 9 -21.50 -10.47 17.77
N ASN A 10 -21.33 -9.34 17.06
CA ASN A 10 -20.39 -8.28 17.43
C ASN A 10 -18.95 -8.75 17.67
N GLY A 11 -18.51 -9.79 16.95
CA GLY A 11 -17.18 -10.38 17.12
C GLY A 11 -17.05 -11.31 18.34
N GLU A 12 -18.12 -11.55 19.10
CA GLU A 12 -18.14 -12.49 20.22
C GLU A 12 -18.86 -13.78 19.85
N ASP A 13 -18.48 -14.89 20.48
CA ASP A 13 -19.10 -16.19 20.24
C ASP A 13 -20.55 -16.18 20.70
N PHE A 14 -21.47 -16.55 19.81
CA PHE A 14 -22.90 -16.44 20.05
C PHE A 14 -23.54 -17.83 20.22
N LEU A 15 -23.38 -18.71 19.24
CA LEU A 15 -23.82 -20.11 19.30
C LEU A 15 -23.03 -21.00 18.34
N SER A 16 -22.97 -22.29 18.62
CA SER A 16 -22.26 -23.28 17.80
C SER A 16 -23.04 -24.58 17.64
N PHE A 17 -22.82 -25.30 16.54
CA PHE A 17 -23.44 -26.60 16.31
C PHE A 17 -22.53 -27.73 16.81
N SER A 18 -23.06 -28.55 17.70
CA SER A 18 -22.40 -29.73 18.24
C SER A 18 -22.75 -30.95 17.38
N LEU A 19 -21.83 -31.38 16.52
CA LEU A 19 -22.04 -32.56 15.66
C LEU A 19 -22.23 -33.85 16.46
N SER A 20 -21.60 -33.99 17.62
CA SER A 20 -21.72 -35.19 18.46
C SER A 20 -23.09 -35.30 19.14
N ARG A 21 -23.68 -34.15 19.49
CA ARG A 21 -24.99 -34.07 20.16
C ARG A 21 -26.14 -33.74 19.20
N LEU A 22 -25.83 -33.41 17.96
CA LEU A 22 -26.75 -32.96 16.92
C LEU A 22 -27.67 -31.82 17.37
N GLN A 23 -27.08 -30.82 18.02
CA GLN A 23 -27.80 -29.67 18.57
C GLN A 23 -26.96 -28.41 18.54
N TRP A 24 -27.64 -27.26 18.49
CA TRP A 24 -27.07 -25.94 18.70
C TRP A 24 -26.88 -25.64 20.18
N GLU A 25 -25.70 -25.16 20.53
CA GLU A 25 -25.29 -24.81 21.89
C GLU A 25 -25.10 -23.29 21.97
N ALA A 26 -25.70 -22.67 22.98
CA ALA A 26 -25.63 -21.24 23.18
C ALA A 26 -24.32 -20.89 23.90
N SER A 27 -23.53 -20.00 23.32
CA SER A 27 -22.33 -19.43 23.94
C SER A 27 -22.65 -18.15 24.72
N ALA A 28 -23.71 -17.45 24.33
CA ALA A 28 -24.24 -16.27 25.02
C ALA A 28 -25.65 -16.50 25.55
N GLY A 29 -26.00 -15.86 26.67
CA GLY A 29 -27.36 -15.94 27.24
C GLY A 29 -28.46 -15.47 26.26
N SER A 30 -28.16 -14.47 25.45
CA SER A 30 -29.03 -13.94 24.39
C SER A 30 -29.26 -14.94 23.24
N ALA A 31 -28.41 -15.96 23.08
CA ALA A 31 -28.58 -17.01 22.08
C ALA A 31 -29.51 -18.15 22.53
N VAL A 32 -29.79 -18.28 23.84
CA VAL A 32 -30.60 -19.38 24.40
C VAL A 32 -31.99 -19.51 23.75
N PRO A 33 -32.76 -18.43 23.49
CA PRO A 33 -34.04 -18.56 22.83
C PRO A 33 -33.92 -19.10 21.40
N ILE A 34 -32.85 -18.73 20.69
CA ILE A 34 -32.60 -19.14 19.30
C ILE A 34 -32.22 -20.61 19.24
N THR A 35 -31.27 -21.05 20.07
CA THR A 35 -30.85 -22.46 20.11
C THR A 35 -32.00 -23.36 20.51
N ARG A 36 -32.85 -22.95 21.47
CA ARG A 36 -34.07 -23.68 21.83
C ARG A 36 -35.03 -23.83 20.65
N LYS A 37 -35.22 -22.77 19.84
CA LYS A 37 -36.07 -22.81 18.64
C LYS A 37 -35.47 -23.76 17.60
N TRP A 38 -34.20 -23.59 17.27
CA TRP A 38 -33.52 -24.38 16.23
C TRP A 38 -33.41 -25.86 16.59
N ASN A 39 -33.19 -26.20 17.87
CA ASN A 39 -33.13 -27.59 18.32
C ASN A 39 -34.48 -28.31 18.34
N ARG A 40 -35.60 -27.57 18.28
CA ARG A 40 -36.94 -28.16 18.10
C ARG A 40 -37.26 -28.45 16.65
N ASP A 41 -36.52 -27.83 15.74
CA ASP A 41 -36.67 -28.00 14.31
C ASP A 41 -35.65 -29.05 13.82
N ARG A 42 -36.16 -30.23 13.49
CA ARG A 42 -35.31 -31.35 13.04
C ARG A 42 -34.69 -31.05 11.67
N ASP A 43 -35.34 -30.25 10.84
CA ASP A 43 -34.83 -29.96 9.50
C ASP A 43 -33.59 -29.07 9.61
N ILE A 44 -33.61 -28.05 10.48
CA ILE A 44 -32.45 -27.19 10.73
C ILE A 44 -31.23 -28.00 11.19
N THR A 45 -31.40 -28.91 12.16
CA THR A 45 -30.29 -29.71 12.70
C THR A 45 -29.77 -30.72 11.69
N MET A 46 -30.65 -31.39 10.93
CA MET A 46 -30.28 -32.37 9.92
C MET A 46 -29.66 -31.74 8.67
N GLU A 47 -30.15 -30.58 8.22
CA GLU A 47 -29.54 -29.83 7.12
C GLU A 47 -28.15 -29.34 7.49
N THR A 48 -27.97 -28.81 8.71
CA THR A 48 -26.65 -28.41 9.22
C THR A 48 -25.69 -29.60 9.23
N LYS A 49 -26.12 -30.76 9.73
CA LYS A 49 -25.32 -32.01 9.69
C LYS A 49 -24.97 -32.40 8.26
N LYS A 50 -25.95 -32.46 7.36
CA LYS A 50 -25.77 -32.84 5.96
C LYS A 50 -24.80 -31.89 5.24
N TYR A 51 -24.91 -30.59 5.51
CA TYR A 51 -24.02 -29.61 4.93
C TYR A 51 -22.58 -29.86 5.39
N ILE A 52 -22.36 -29.97 6.70
CA ILE A 52 -21.01 -30.13 7.26
C ILE A 52 -20.38 -31.46 6.85
N GLU A 53 -21.12 -32.57 6.95
CA GLU A 53 -20.59 -33.91 6.70
C GLU A 53 -20.47 -34.26 5.22
N HIS A 54 -21.30 -33.69 4.34
CA HIS A 54 -21.28 -34.07 2.92
C HIS A 54 -20.94 -32.90 2.02
N THR A 55 -21.74 -31.84 2.07
CA THR A 55 -21.67 -30.75 1.09
C THR A 55 -20.33 -30.00 1.22
N CYS A 56 -19.96 -29.63 2.44
CA CYS A 56 -18.69 -28.99 2.75
C CYS A 56 -17.49 -29.85 2.34
N MET A 57 -17.53 -31.16 2.62
CA MET A 57 -16.45 -32.06 2.23
C MET A 57 -16.29 -32.16 0.71
N ILE A 58 -17.40 -32.27 -0.03
CA ILE A 58 -17.37 -32.32 -1.50
C ILE A 58 -16.74 -31.05 -2.05
N HIS A 59 -17.20 -29.87 -1.61
CA HIS A 59 -16.64 -28.59 -2.06
C HIS A 59 -15.17 -28.43 -1.69
N LEU A 60 -14.78 -28.86 -0.49
CA LEU A 60 -13.38 -28.79 -0.06
C LEU A 60 -12.48 -29.68 -0.92
N LEU A 61 -12.90 -30.91 -1.21
CA LEU A 61 -12.13 -31.81 -2.07
C LEU A 61 -12.01 -31.29 -3.50
N ASP A 62 -13.09 -30.70 -4.03
CA ASP A 62 -13.09 -30.09 -5.36
C ASP A 62 -12.12 -28.90 -5.43
N SER A 63 -12.20 -27.98 -4.46
CA SER A 63 -11.27 -26.85 -4.35
C SER A 63 -9.81 -27.28 -4.21
N LEU A 64 -9.51 -28.27 -3.37
CA LEU A 64 -8.16 -28.80 -3.22
C LEU A 64 -7.66 -29.43 -4.52
N SER A 65 -8.54 -30.09 -5.29
CA SER A 65 -8.18 -30.66 -6.58
C SER A 65 -7.89 -29.59 -7.63
N PHE A 66 -8.59 -28.45 -7.57
CA PHE A 66 -8.36 -27.30 -8.43
C PHE A 66 -7.06 -26.59 -8.06
N GLU A 67 -6.82 -26.33 -6.78
CA GLU A 67 -5.56 -25.75 -6.29
C GLU A 67 -4.37 -26.65 -6.61
N ALA A 68 -4.48 -27.97 -6.48
CA ALA A 68 -3.40 -28.88 -6.85
C ALA A 68 -3.03 -28.79 -8.34
N LYS A 69 -4.01 -28.52 -9.22
CA LYS A 69 -3.78 -28.29 -10.65
C LYS A 69 -3.16 -26.92 -10.93
N GLU A 70 -3.61 -25.87 -10.23
CA GLU A 70 -3.07 -24.52 -10.40
C GLU A 70 -1.69 -24.35 -9.75
N SER A 71 -1.42 -25.01 -8.63
CA SER A 71 -0.15 -24.99 -7.90
C SER A 71 1.01 -25.64 -8.68
N GLN A 72 0.71 -26.44 -9.72
CA GLN A 72 1.72 -26.89 -10.69
C GLN A 72 2.30 -25.72 -11.52
N LYS A 73 1.65 -24.56 -11.57
CA LYS A 73 2.26 -23.34 -12.11
C LYS A 73 3.19 -22.77 -11.04
N THR A 74 4.45 -23.19 -11.07
CA THR A 74 5.50 -22.65 -10.20
C THR A 74 5.66 -21.16 -10.47
N VAL A 75 5.14 -20.32 -9.59
CA VAL A 75 5.46 -18.89 -9.57
C VAL A 75 6.72 -18.71 -8.73
N GLN A 76 7.84 -18.48 -9.40
CA GLN A 76 9.10 -18.25 -8.72
C GLN A 76 9.03 -16.93 -7.94
N PRO A 77 9.30 -16.92 -6.61
CA PRO A 77 9.31 -15.68 -5.85
C PRO A 77 10.36 -14.72 -6.38
N THR A 78 10.06 -13.43 -6.23
CA THR A 78 11.04 -12.36 -6.37
C THR A 78 11.53 -11.97 -4.98
N ALA A 79 12.84 -11.96 -4.79
CA ALA A 79 13.49 -11.56 -3.54
C ALA A 79 14.37 -10.33 -3.76
N ALA A 80 14.30 -9.39 -2.83
CA ALA A 80 15.10 -8.17 -2.82
C ALA A 80 15.67 -7.93 -1.42
N VAL A 81 16.95 -7.59 -1.34
CA VAL A 81 17.63 -7.22 -0.10
C VAL A 81 18.13 -5.79 -0.22
N PHE A 82 17.69 -4.91 0.68
CA PHE A 82 18.03 -3.50 0.66
C PHE A 82 18.08 -2.93 2.09
N THR A 83 18.78 -1.81 2.29
CA THR A 83 18.80 -1.11 3.58
C THR A 83 18.13 0.26 3.49
N LYS A 84 17.45 0.70 4.55
CA LYS A 84 16.92 2.08 4.67
C LYS A 84 17.47 2.73 5.93
N ARG A 85 17.46 4.07 5.99
CA ARG A 85 17.85 4.78 7.23
C ARG A 85 17.01 4.30 8.41
N SER A 86 17.69 3.97 9.50
CA SER A 86 17.04 3.69 10.78
C SER A 86 16.77 4.99 11.51
N LEU A 87 15.81 4.97 12.44
CA LEU A 87 15.64 6.04 13.41
C LEU A 87 16.76 6.03 14.47
N ASN A 88 17.43 4.89 14.61
CA ASN A 88 18.56 4.72 15.51
C ASN A 88 19.84 5.33 14.90
N PRO A 89 20.50 6.28 15.58
CA PRO A 89 21.72 6.89 15.07
C PRO A 89 22.81 5.85 14.77
N GLY A 90 23.50 6.01 13.64
CA GLY A 90 24.55 5.08 13.21
C GLY A 90 24.05 3.72 12.71
N LYS A 91 22.73 3.52 12.58
CA LYS A 91 22.15 2.27 12.10
C LYS A 91 21.36 2.42 10.80
N VAL A 92 21.23 1.32 10.08
CA VAL A 92 20.33 1.14 8.94
C VAL A 92 19.48 -0.12 9.14
N ILE A 93 18.26 -0.10 8.62
CA ILE A 93 17.36 -1.25 8.63
C ILE A 93 17.61 -2.05 7.37
N LEU A 94 18.32 -3.17 7.48
CA LEU A 94 18.37 -4.20 6.45
C LEU A 94 16.98 -4.83 6.31
N THR A 95 16.53 -5.05 5.09
CA THR A 95 15.24 -5.67 4.79
C THR A 95 15.43 -6.69 3.67
N CYS A 96 15.06 -7.94 3.95
CA CYS A 96 14.75 -8.91 2.91
C CYS A 96 13.25 -8.91 2.66
N LEU A 97 12.85 -8.61 1.42
CA LEU A 97 11.49 -8.67 0.95
C LEU A 97 11.37 -9.79 -0.09
N VAL A 98 10.46 -10.72 0.14
CA VAL A 98 10.14 -11.81 -0.78
C VAL A 98 8.66 -11.68 -1.16
N SER A 99 8.34 -11.76 -2.45
CA SER A 99 6.97 -11.64 -2.95
C SER A 99 6.73 -12.55 -4.15
N GLY A 100 5.47 -12.79 -4.50
CA GLY A 100 5.09 -13.57 -5.67
C GLY A 100 5.13 -15.09 -5.45
N PHE A 101 5.18 -15.56 -4.21
CA PHE A 101 5.13 -16.99 -3.89
C PHE A 101 3.73 -17.46 -3.49
N HIS A 102 3.50 -18.76 -3.54
CA HIS A 102 2.30 -19.38 -2.99
C HIS A 102 2.33 -19.39 -1.45
N CYS A 103 1.28 -18.89 -0.81
CA CYS A 103 1.23 -18.62 0.64
C CYS A 103 1.52 -19.83 1.55
N SER A 104 1.46 -21.07 1.04
CA SER A 104 1.67 -22.28 1.83
C SER A 104 3.08 -22.88 1.82
N ASN A 105 4.03 -22.39 1.00
CA ASN A 105 5.29 -23.10 0.76
C ASN A 105 6.49 -22.18 0.50
N THR A 106 6.90 -21.35 1.46
CA THR A 106 8.16 -20.59 1.36
C THR A 106 8.79 -20.36 2.72
N THR A 107 10.07 -20.69 2.82
CA THR A 107 10.92 -20.37 3.97
C THR A 107 11.91 -19.29 3.56
N VAL A 108 12.07 -18.29 4.41
CA VAL A 108 12.99 -17.16 4.18
C VAL A 108 13.93 -17.06 5.37
N GLU A 109 15.23 -17.16 5.12
CA GLU A 109 16.28 -17.07 6.14
C GLU A 109 17.21 -15.92 5.81
N VAL A 110 17.75 -15.27 6.85
CA VAL A 110 18.68 -14.14 6.71
C VAL A 110 19.98 -14.57 7.35
N TYR A 111 21.08 -14.33 6.66
CA TYR A 111 22.43 -14.71 7.10
C TYR A 111 23.32 -13.49 7.26
N GLN A 112 24.21 -13.54 8.24
CA GLN A 112 25.35 -12.65 8.44
C GLN A 112 26.62 -13.50 8.42
N ASP A 113 27.54 -13.26 7.49
CA ASP A 113 28.84 -13.96 7.40
C ASP A 113 28.71 -15.50 7.47
N ASP A 114 27.64 -16.03 6.87
CA ASP A 114 27.23 -17.46 6.84
C ASP A 114 26.50 -17.99 8.09
N ASP A 115 26.37 -17.20 9.16
CA ASP A 115 25.56 -17.53 10.34
C ASP A 115 24.10 -17.10 10.17
N ILE A 116 23.16 -17.96 10.59
CA ILE A 116 21.72 -17.67 10.52
C ILE A 116 21.31 -16.66 11.60
N ILE A 117 20.57 -15.63 11.20
CA ILE A 117 20.02 -14.62 12.10
C ILE A 117 18.58 -15.00 12.46
N THR A 118 18.25 -14.93 13.75
CA THR A 118 16.97 -15.32 14.32
C THR A 118 16.28 -14.16 15.02
N GLU A 119 15.08 -14.40 15.55
CA GLU A 119 14.36 -13.37 16.34
C GLU A 119 15.10 -13.00 17.62
N GLU A 120 15.92 -13.92 18.18
CA GLU A 120 16.75 -13.65 19.36
C GLU A 120 17.86 -12.63 19.07
N ASP A 121 18.34 -12.59 17.82
CA ASP A 121 19.31 -11.61 17.32
C ASP A 121 18.67 -10.27 16.95
N GLY A 122 17.35 -10.14 17.13
CA GLY A 122 16.56 -8.93 16.81
C GLY A 122 15.98 -8.91 15.39
N LEU A 123 15.94 -10.05 14.69
CA LEU A 123 15.30 -10.14 13.37
C LEU A 123 13.77 -10.05 13.51
N LEU A 124 13.17 -9.09 12.81
CA LEU A 124 11.72 -8.87 12.82
C LEU A 124 11.08 -9.42 11.55
N SER A 125 10.07 -10.29 11.70
CA SER A 125 9.29 -10.84 10.59
C SER A 125 7.91 -10.18 10.50
N SER A 126 7.45 -9.88 9.28
CA SER A 126 6.08 -9.39 9.04
C SER A 126 5.01 -10.49 9.11
N GLY A 127 5.44 -11.75 9.17
CA GLY A 127 4.62 -12.91 8.78
C GLY A 127 4.32 -12.93 7.29
N ILE A 128 3.67 -14.00 6.83
CA ILE A 128 3.14 -14.12 5.47
C ILE A 128 1.92 -13.20 5.32
N ARG A 129 1.90 -12.40 4.25
CA ARG A 129 0.79 -11.48 3.93
C ARG A 129 0.31 -11.71 2.50
N PRO A 130 -1.02 -11.77 2.27
CA PRO A 130 -1.57 -11.94 0.94
C PRO A 130 -1.39 -10.68 0.09
N ASN A 131 -1.16 -10.89 -1.20
CA ASN A 131 -1.23 -9.88 -2.26
C ASN A 131 -2.62 -9.90 -2.92
N GLY A 132 -2.92 -8.86 -3.72
CA GLY A 132 -4.20 -8.75 -4.44
C GLY A 132 -4.33 -9.67 -5.66
N ASP A 133 -3.24 -10.34 -6.06
CA ASP A 133 -3.15 -11.21 -7.23
C ASP A 133 -3.17 -12.71 -6.86
N GLY A 134 -3.46 -13.04 -5.60
CA GLY A 134 -3.48 -14.42 -5.09
C GLY A 134 -2.10 -14.98 -4.70
N THR A 135 -1.02 -14.20 -4.85
CA THR A 135 0.29 -14.55 -4.30
C THR A 135 0.46 -14.02 -2.87
N CYS A 136 1.58 -14.32 -2.23
CA CYS A 136 1.95 -13.80 -0.92
C CYS A 136 3.28 -13.05 -0.94
N GLN A 137 3.48 -12.26 0.10
CA GLN A 137 4.72 -11.57 0.41
C GLN A 137 5.13 -11.80 1.88
N LEU A 138 6.42 -11.68 2.15
CA LEU A 138 7.02 -11.76 3.48
C LEU A 138 8.21 -10.81 3.55
N ARG A 139 8.33 -10.12 4.69
CA ARG A 139 9.45 -9.22 4.98
C ARG A 139 10.14 -9.63 6.27
N LYS A 140 11.47 -9.77 6.23
CA LYS A 140 12.33 -9.84 7.42
C LYS A 140 13.22 -8.62 7.49
N SER A 141 13.36 -8.00 8.66
CA SER A 141 14.13 -6.76 8.85
C SER A 141 15.01 -6.81 10.09
N LEU A 142 16.21 -6.24 9.99
CA LEU A 142 17.21 -6.21 11.06
C LEU A 142 17.88 -4.83 11.10
N ASP A 143 18.07 -4.29 12.29
CA ASP A 143 18.84 -3.06 12.51
C ASP A 143 20.34 -3.38 12.58
N ILE A 144 21.10 -2.94 11.58
CA ILE A 144 22.54 -3.18 11.47
C ILE A 144 23.33 -1.87 11.54
N SER A 145 24.63 -1.94 11.85
CA SER A 145 25.49 -0.75 11.80
C SER A 145 25.59 -0.23 10.37
N ASN A 146 25.54 1.10 10.19
CA ASN A 146 25.74 1.72 8.88
C ASN A 146 27.19 1.62 8.37
N SER A 147 28.13 1.24 9.25
CA SER A 147 29.55 1.04 8.97
C SER A 147 29.94 -0.45 9.04
N THR A 148 28.97 -1.35 8.92
CA THR A 148 29.24 -2.79 8.99
C THR A 148 30.10 -3.27 7.81
N GLU A 149 31.05 -4.15 8.10
CA GLU A 149 31.83 -4.87 7.09
C GLU A 149 31.30 -6.28 6.84
N ALA A 150 30.30 -6.71 7.63
CA ALA A 150 29.68 -8.02 7.51
C ALA A 150 28.90 -8.19 6.21
N SER A 151 28.94 -9.39 5.66
CA SER A 151 28.17 -9.78 4.48
C SER A 151 26.78 -10.26 4.91
N TYR A 152 25.74 -9.61 4.38
CA TYR A 152 24.36 -10.04 4.61
C TYR A 152 23.74 -10.66 3.37
N SER A 153 22.97 -11.74 3.57
CA SER A 153 22.24 -12.38 2.49
C SER A 153 20.89 -12.90 2.95
N CYS A 154 19.98 -13.07 1.99
CA CYS A 154 18.66 -13.65 2.20
C CYS A 154 18.51 -14.89 1.34
N GLU A 155 18.21 -16.00 2.00
CA GLU A 155 17.94 -17.28 1.37
C GLU A 155 16.45 -17.53 1.31
N VAL A 156 15.95 -17.88 0.13
CA VAL A 156 14.56 -18.20 -0.13
C VAL A 156 14.47 -19.64 -0.61
N LEU A 157 13.82 -20.47 0.19
CA LEU A 157 13.52 -21.86 -0.12
C LEU A 157 12.04 -21.94 -0.54
N PHE A 158 11.80 -22.38 -1.78
CA PHE A 158 10.44 -22.55 -2.31
C PHE A 158 10.35 -23.84 -3.12
N GLY A 159 9.57 -24.81 -2.64
CA GLY A 159 9.56 -26.16 -3.20
C GLY A 159 10.96 -26.78 -3.15
N SER A 160 11.50 -27.17 -4.30
CA SER A 160 12.87 -27.70 -4.45
C SER A 160 13.90 -26.65 -4.88
N LEU A 161 13.50 -25.40 -5.04
CA LEU A 161 14.36 -24.31 -5.51
C LEU A 161 14.88 -23.51 -4.32
N LYS A 162 16.15 -23.13 -4.43
CA LYS A 162 16.88 -22.31 -3.47
C LYS A 162 17.40 -21.08 -4.19
N GLN A 163 17.05 -19.90 -3.70
CA GLN A 163 17.53 -18.62 -4.22
C GLN A 163 18.25 -17.87 -3.11
N LEU A 164 19.51 -17.47 -3.36
CA LEU A 164 20.30 -16.66 -2.44
C LEU A 164 20.46 -15.25 -3.02
N VAL A 165 20.02 -14.23 -2.28
CA VAL A 165 20.15 -12.82 -2.67
C VAL A 165 21.05 -12.12 -1.66
N LYS A 166 22.23 -11.67 -2.12
CA LYS A 166 23.16 -10.90 -1.28
C LYS A 166 22.79 -9.43 -1.28
N TRP A 167 22.96 -8.77 -0.14
CA TRP A 167 22.89 -7.31 -0.07
C TRP A 167 24.08 -6.69 -0.82
N ASP A 168 23.85 -5.59 -1.53
CA ASP A 168 24.84 -4.91 -2.37
C ASP A 168 25.70 -3.88 -1.62
N GLY A 169 25.53 -3.77 -0.31
CA GLY A 169 26.25 -2.79 0.53
C GLY A 169 25.70 -1.36 0.42
N LYS A 170 24.68 -1.11 -0.42
CA LYS A 170 24.16 0.25 -0.64
C LYS A 170 22.98 0.55 0.26
N ILE A 171 22.96 1.77 0.76
CA ILE A 171 21.81 2.35 1.44
C ILE A 171 20.81 2.81 0.39
N TRP A 172 19.62 2.22 0.40
CA TRP A 172 18.48 2.71 -0.37
C TRP A 172 17.96 3.99 0.27
N ASP A 173 18.64 5.08 -0.05
CA ASP A 173 18.04 6.40 0.04
C ASP A 173 17.02 6.47 -1.08
N ARG A 174 15.73 6.52 -0.72
CA ARG A 174 14.71 7.01 -1.64
C ARG A 174 15.22 8.41 -2.00
N ALA A 175 15.83 8.56 -3.18
CA ALA A 175 16.20 9.87 -3.66
C ALA A 175 14.94 10.71 -3.47
N GLU A 176 15.02 11.75 -2.64
CA GLU A 176 13.99 12.77 -2.69
C GLU A 176 13.88 13.13 -4.17
N PRO A 177 12.67 13.12 -4.78
CA PRO A 177 12.56 13.64 -6.11
C PRO A 177 13.21 15.02 -6.06
N LYS A 178 14.35 15.19 -6.75
CA LYS A 178 14.90 16.52 -6.98
C LYS A 178 13.80 17.23 -7.73
N GLN A 179 13.00 17.98 -7.01
CA GLN A 179 12.02 18.87 -7.57
C GLN A 179 12.86 20.03 -8.14
N ASP A 180 13.48 19.76 -9.29
CA ASP A 180 14.18 20.75 -10.10
C ASP A 180 13.12 21.63 -10.77
N TYR A 181 12.33 22.31 -9.94
CA TYR A 181 11.45 23.36 -10.38
C TYR A 181 12.33 24.60 -10.49
N ASP A 182 12.78 24.90 -11.71
CA ASP A 182 13.54 26.11 -12.01
C ASP A 182 12.65 27.36 -11.83
N MET A 183 12.54 27.80 -10.58
CA MET A 183 11.88 29.03 -10.13
C MET A 183 12.42 30.29 -10.81
N ARG A 184 13.61 30.23 -11.41
CA ARG A 184 14.26 31.37 -12.07
C ARG A 184 13.52 31.78 -13.34
N HIS A 185 12.96 30.83 -14.08
CA HIS A 185 12.25 31.11 -15.33
C HIS A 185 10.90 31.76 -15.07
N HIS A 186 10.14 31.29 -14.08
CA HIS A 186 8.83 31.86 -13.74
C HIS A 186 8.94 33.30 -13.25
N TYR A 187 9.94 33.61 -12.41
CA TYR A 187 10.19 34.97 -11.94
C TYR A 187 10.55 35.92 -13.09
N TRP A 188 11.39 35.47 -14.04
CA TRP A 188 11.77 36.27 -15.20
C TRP A 188 10.57 36.58 -16.12
N PHE A 189 9.68 35.61 -16.36
CA PHE A 189 8.43 35.82 -17.12
C PHE A 189 7.47 36.80 -16.42
N LEU A 190 7.31 36.70 -15.10
CA LEU A 190 6.48 37.63 -14.34
C LEU A 190 7.03 39.06 -14.39
N MET A 191 8.35 39.23 -14.24
CA MET A 191 9.01 40.53 -14.34
C MET A 191 8.89 41.13 -15.74
N ALA A 192 9.10 40.34 -16.79
CA ALA A 192 8.95 40.80 -18.18
C ALA A 192 7.51 41.21 -18.50
N SER A 193 6.52 40.43 -18.04
CA SER A 193 5.10 40.75 -18.19
C SER A 193 4.71 42.04 -17.48
N LEU A 194 5.17 42.24 -16.23
CA LEU A 194 4.92 43.45 -15.46
C LEU A 194 5.49 44.69 -16.16
N VAL A 195 6.73 44.60 -16.66
CA VAL A 195 7.37 45.70 -17.41
C VAL A 195 6.60 46.04 -18.68
N LEU A 196 6.12 45.03 -19.41
CA LEU A 196 5.31 45.24 -20.62
C LEU A 196 3.99 45.95 -20.32
N VAL A 197 3.30 45.55 -19.25
CA VAL A 197 2.04 46.19 -18.81
C VAL A 197 2.27 47.65 -18.40
N ILE A 198 3.37 47.92 -17.69
CA ILE A 198 3.74 49.29 -17.30
C ILE A 198 4.05 50.13 -18.56
N ALA A 199 4.81 49.60 -19.52
CA ALA A 199 5.10 50.30 -20.76
C ALA A 199 3.83 50.62 -21.57
N LEU A 200 2.92 49.65 -21.73
CA LEU A 200 1.66 49.84 -22.44
C LEU A 200 0.74 50.86 -21.74
N SER A 201 0.68 50.82 -20.40
CA SER A 201 -0.12 51.79 -19.64
C SER A 201 0.44 53.21 -19.75
N LEU A 202 1.77 53.39 -19.74
CA LEU A 202 2.41 54.69 -19.98
C LEU A 202 2.15 55.22 -21.40
N VAL A 203 2.27 54.36 -22.43
CA VAL A 203 1.96 54.74 -23.82
C VAL A 203 0.50 55.15 -23.96
N PHE A 204 -0.41 54.40 -23.34
CA PHE A 204 -1.83 54.72 -23.35
C PHE A 204 -2.12 56.06 -22.63
N LEU A 205 -1.47 56.31 -21.49
CA LEU A 205 -1.61 57.54 -20.74
C LEU A 205 -1.08 58.75 -21.52
N ILE A 206 0.09 58.61 -22.16
CA ILE A 206 0.66 59.63 -23.05
C ILE A 206 -0.27 59.91 -24.22
N TRP A 207 -0.85 58.86 -24.83
CA TRP A 207 -1.80 58.99 -25.92
C TRP A 207 -3.07 59.73 -25.50
N ILE A 208 -3.64 59.43 -24.31
CA ILE A 208 -4.76 60.15 -23.73
C ILE A 208 -4.40 61.62 -23.48
N LEU A 209 -3.25 61.88 -22.86
CA LEU A 209 -2.80 63.25 -22.58
C LEU A 209 -2.61 64.05 -23.87
N ARG A 210 -1.99 63.45 -24.90
CA ARG A 210 -1.86 64.07 -26.23
C ARG A 210 -3.22 64.33 -26.87
N ARG A 211 -4.17 63.40 -26.81
CA ARG A 211 -5.55 63.61 -27.29
C ARG A 211 -6.26 64.74 -26.55
N ARG A 212 -6.11 64.83 -25.22
CA ARG A 212 -6.69 65.90 -24.40
C ARG A 212 -6.07 67.27 -24.71
N LEU A 213 -4.76 67.33 -24.91
CA LEU A 213 -4.08 68.56 -25.30
C LEU A 213 -4.46 69.01 -26.72
N CYS A 214 -4.56 68.10 -27.68
CA CYS A 214 -5.04 68.44 -29.04
C CYS A 214 -6.50 68.92 -29.02
N THR A 215 -7.38 68.30 -28.22
CA THR A 215 -8.78 68.75 -28.10
C THR A 215 -8.88 70.12 -27.43
N GLN A 216 -8.08 70.40 -26.38
CA GLN A 216 -8.03 71.74 -25.78
C GLN A 216 -7.42 72.81 -26.71
N ALA A 217 -6.40 72.47 -27.49
CA ALA A 217 -5.81 73.38 -28.48
C ALA A 217 -6.80 73.71 -29.61
N ASN A 218 -7.59 72.72 -30.05
CA ASN A 218 -8.63 72.89 -31.07
C ASN A 218 -9.84 73.70 -30.56
N GLN A 219 -10.14 73.62 -29.25
CA GLN A 219 -11.17 74.44 -28.61
C GLN A 219 -10.73 75.91 -28.49
N ARG A 220 -9.49 76.16 -28.02
CA ARG A 220 -8.95 77.53 -27.93
C ARG A 220 -8.87 78.24 -29.28
N THR A 221 -8.52 77.53 -30.35
CA THR A 221 -8.51 78.10 -31.71
C THR A 221 -9.91 78.46 -32.19
N LYS A 222 -10.93 77.64 -31.91
CA LYS A 222 -12.33 77.97 -32.20
C LYS A 222 -12.83 79.17 -31.40
N ASP A 223 -12.51 79.25 -30.11
CA ASP A 223 -12.92 80.38 -29.25
C ASP A 223 -12.26 81.70 -29.71
N SER A 224 -10.99 81.67 -30.16
CA SER A 224 -10.32 82.85 -30.72
C SER A 224 -10.87 83.31 -32.08
N ILE A 225 -11.41 82.40 -32.89
CA ILE A 225 -12.05 82.75 -34.17
C ILE A 225 -13.44 83.34 -33.94
N SER A 226 -14.18 82.84 -32.93
CA SER A 226 -15.52 83.35 -32.60
C SER A 226 -15.52 84.67 -31.83
N ALA A 227 -14.39 85.09 -31.25
CA ALA A 227 -14.21 86.39 -30.60
C ALA A 227 -13.71 87.50 -31.56
N GLY A 228 -13.43 87.14 -32.83
CA GLY A 228 -12.92 88.04 -33.87
C GLY A 228 -13.94 88.44 -34.93
N ILE A 229 -15.24 88.23 -34.69
CA ILE A 229 -16.37 88.68 -35.54
C ILE A 229 -17.26 89.60 -34.70
#